data_AF-A0AA37QJL0-F1
#
_entry.id   AF-A0AA37QJL0-F1
#
_cell.length_a   1.000
_cell.length_b   1.000
_cell.length_c   1.000
_cell.angle_alpha   90.00
_cell.angle_beta   90.00
_cell.angle_gamma   90.00
#
_symmetry.space_group_name_H-M   'P 1'
#
loop_
_entity.id
_entity.type
_entity.pdbx_description
1 polymer ?
#
loop_
_entity_poly.entity_id
_entity_poly.type
_entity_poly.pdbx_seq_one_letter_code
_entity_poly.pdbx_strand_id
1 'polypeptide(L)'
;MNRSFRRAVPFLGALAPALFAVAAPAGAQGAAASCDVDQNKPGSLAQAVFTITRVQSATDTAVKNKALRDVISKVSGDPKAAKENPVGTAFTLAQAYTMLAQDVRLANHATRADLGLAGSEPVDLLKLVDSTVKVVEAAKPGCAENALQVRQFAWRNVINAALTNLNNQQLDSAQYYATRAAIVVPESPFSHHILGSVALTKKDYAGAGQHFDRVLALTANDTSMKDLRVAAEQNIQAVRFTQANAMIESGNYDAILADPAKFGDMALTQAGVAASQANKHEAAAKLFAAALEQNKLQRDALNNLAATYMQLKQYEPMLPITQRLVEIDPGNPDNYLFIAIAYQGIANASKNPAQKKAFTDSLLKYNRLSSEMPVKVTFTEFTRGDAKSTLGLSVENLAKTAAAAPARAGAKPAAAAAAGPKTFNLTVEFLDKAGAVIDTQQVSVGPVAAGEKKTAKVEVAKPGVQSFRYKIAS
;
A
#
# COMPACT_ATOMS: atom_id res chain seq x y z
N MET A 1 -2.03 7.17 28.70
CA MET A 1 -0.82 8.03 28.78
C MET A 1 -0.34 8.30 27.36
N ASN A 2 -0.38 9.57 26.95
CA ASN A 2 0.03 10.07 25.63
C ASN A 2 1.41 9.54 25.24
N ARG A 3 1.46 8.60 24.29
CA ARG A 3 2.69 8.31 23.53
C ARG A 3 2.57 9.03 22.21
N SER A 4 3.40 10.06 22.06
CA SER A 4 3.69 10.72 20.80
C SER A 4 4.09 9.67 19.77
N PHE A 5 3.22 9.44 18.78
CA PHE A 5 3.59 8.77 17.55
C PHE A 5 4.77 9.56 16.95
N ARG A 6 5.99 9.00 17.05
CA ARG A 6 7.12 9.50 16.26
C ARG A 6 6.68 9.38 14.81
N ARG A 7 6.43 10.54 14.18
CA ARG A 7 6.09 10.66 12.76
C ARG A 7 7.13 9.89 11.97
N ALA A 8 6.72 8.78 11.34
CA ALA A 8 7.51 8.17 10.29
C ALA A 8 7.76 9.24 9.23
N VAL A 9 9.01 9.64 9.04
CA VAL A 9 9.39 10.42 7.87
C VAL A 9 9.07 9.52 6.67
N PRO A 10 8.29 9.99 5.67
CA PRO A 10 8.00 9.18 4.50
C PRO A 10 9.35 8.77 3.89
N PHE A 11 9.57 7.46 3.80
CA PHE A 11 10.71 6.93 3.08
C PHE A 11 10.43 7.20 1.61
N LEU A 12 10.92 8.32 1.09
CA LEU A 12 11.06 8.54 -0.34
C LEU A 12 12.10 7.52 -0.80
N GLY A 13 11.66 6.28 -1.04
CA GLY A 13 12.52 5.22 -1.56
C GLY A 13 13.24 5.80 -2.76
N ALA A 14 14.56 5.84 -2.69
CA ALA A 14 15.38 6.30 -3.79
C ALA A 14 15.06 5.40 -4.99
N LEU A 15 14.28 5.92 -5.95
CA LEU A 15 14.28 5.36 -7.29
C LEU A 15 15.72 5.56 -7.77
N ALA A 16 16.52 4.50 -7.68
CA ALA A 16 17.78 4.43 -8.42
C ALA A 16 17.45 4.86 -9.87
N PRO A 17 18.31 5.64 -10.55
CA PRO A 17 18.11 5.93 -11.95
C PRO A 17 18.06 4.59 -12.68
N ALA A 18 16.85 4.10 -12.95
CA ALA A 18 16.65 2.89 -13.71
C ALA A 18 17.21 3.22 -15.09
N LEU A 19 18.33 2.60 -15.44
CA LEU A 19 18.72 2.47 -16.84
C LEU A 19 17.50 1.86 -17.53
N PHE A 20 16.83 2.67 -18.35
CA PHE A 20 15.64 2.31 -19.09
C PHE A 20 15.98 1.25 -20.15
N ALA A 21 16.27 0.03 -19.71
CA ALA A 21 16.20 -1.15 -20.56
C ALA A 21 14.78 -1.67 -20.45
N VAL A 22 13.88 -1.15 -21.29
CA VAL A 22 12.63 -1.85 -21.57
C VAL A 22 13.05 -3.08 -22.36
N ALA A 23 13.23 -4.22 -21.69
CA ALA A 23 13.21 -5.49 -22.38
C ALA A 23 11.79 -5.64 -22.95
N ALA A 24 11.68 -5.64 -24.28
CA ALA A 24 10.42 -5.94 -24.95
C ALA A 24 9.89 -7.28 -24.40
N PRO A 25 8.59 -7.39 -24.07
CA PRO A 25 8.05 -8.65 -23.59
C PRO A 25 8.28 -9.71 -24.68
N ALA A 26 8.87 -10.83 -24.30
CA ALA A 26 8.93 -12.02 -25.13
C ALA A 26 7.52 -12.64 -25.19
N GLY A 27 6.63 -12.02 -25.98
CA GLY A 27 5.26 -12.46 -26.18
C GLY A 27 4.93 -12.34 -27.66
N ALA A 28 4.76 -13.50 -28.31
CA ALA A 28 4.24 -13.71 -29.66
C ALA A 28 4.60 -12.64 -30.70
N GLN A 29 5.65 -12.92 -31.49
CA GLN A 29 5.94 -12.25 -32.75
C GLN A 29 4.81 -12.54 -33.78
N GLY A 30 3.63 -11.96 -33.56
CA GLY A 30 2.76 -11.61 -34.67
C GLY A 30 3.46 -10.46 -35.40
N ALA A 31 3.63 -10.58 -36.72
CA ALA A 31 4.27 -9.54 -37.52
C ALA A 31 3.63 -8.19 -37.18
N ALA A 32 4.36 -7.31 -36.48
CA ALA A 32 3.92 -5.95 -36.26
C ALA A 32 3.64 -5.37 -37.65
N ALA A 33 2.40 -4.91 -37.88
CA ALA A 33 2.09 -4.21 -39.11
C ALA A 33 3.11 -3.07 -39.24
N SER A 34 3.98 -3.13 -40.23
CA SER A 34 4.99 -2.10 -40.43
C SER A 34 4.29 -0.75 -40.50
N CYS A 35 4.68 0.21 -39.66
CA CYS A 35 4.14 1.55 -39.73
C CYS A 35 4.49 2.16 -41.10
N ASP A 36 3.55 2.06 -42.04
CA ASP A 36 3.72 2.49 -43.42
C ASP A 36 3.16 3.90 -43.60
N VAL A 37 3.99 4.87 -43.21
CA VAL A 37 3.77 6.30 -43.44
C VAL A 37 4.69 6.74 -44.57
N ASP A 38 4.11 7.12 -45.72
CA ASP A 38 4.90 7.63 -46.83
C ASP A 38 5.52 8.98 -46.46
N GLN A 39 6.85 9.03 -46.43
CA GLN A 39 7.64 10.25 -46.24
C GLN A 39 8.52 10.55 -47.47
N ASN A 40 8.25 9.92 -48.62
CA ASN A 40 9.05 10.10 -49.84
C ASN A 40 8.55 11.27 -50.72
N LYS A 41 7.29 11.66 -50.57
CA LYS A 41 6.66 12.75 -51.35
C LYS A 41 5.84 13.68 -50.46
N PRO A 42 5.91 15.00 -50.65
CA PRO A 42 6.81 15.72 -51.58
C PRO A 42 8.29 15.65 -51.15
N GLY A 43 9.19 16.10 -52.01
CA GLY A 43 10.65 15.96 -51.79
C GLY A 43 11.17 16.63 -50.52
N SER A 44 10.42 17.57 -49.93
CA SER A 44 10.69 18.13 -48.60
C SER A 44 10.68 17.08 -47.50
N LEU A 45 9.73 16.12 -47.53
CA LEU A 45 9.64 15.02 -46.58
C LEU A 45 10.82 14.05 -46.73
N ALA A 46 11.17 13.68 -47.97
CA ALA A 46 12.29 12.76 -48.21
C ALA A 46 13.62 13.33 -47.70
N GLN A 47 13.85 14.62 -47.95
CA GLN A 47 15.05 15.32 -47.47
C GLN A 47 15.06 15.50 -45.95
N ALA A 48 13.89 15.68 -45.35
CA ALA A 48 13.74 15.74 -43.90
C ALA A 48 14.08 14.40 -43.25
N VAL A 49 13.57 13.28 -43.77
CA VAL A 49 13.90 11.93 -43.26
C VAL A 49 15.41 11.68 -43.32
N PHE A 50 16.06 11.95 -44.46
CA PHE A 50 17.51 11.82 -44.59
C PHE A 50 18.26 12.63 -43.52
N THR A 51 17.81 13.87 -43.28
CA THR A 51 18.42 14.74 -42.27
C THR A 51 18.19 14.19 -40.86
N ILE A 52 16.97 13.77 -40.53
CA ILE A 52 16.60 13.16 -39.24
C ILE A 52 17.46 11.94 -38.96
N THR A 53 17.60 11.02 -39.92
CA THR A 53 18.45 9.82 -39.79
C THR A 53 19.90 10.21 -39.55
N ARG A 54 20.45 11.16 -40.30
CA ARG A 54 21.84 11.61 -40.16
C ARG A 54 22.14 12.18 -38.78
N VAL A 55 21.19 12.90 -38.17
CA VAL A 55 21.42 13.55 -36.87
C VAL A 55 21.16 12.64 -35.66
N GLN A 56 20.74 11.39 -35.87
CA GLN A 56 20.62 10.40 -34.79
C GLN A 56 21.98 10.05 -34.16
N SER A 57 23.06 10.05 -34.95
CA SER A 57 24.43 9.77 -34.49
C SER A 57 25.24 11.02 -34.13
N ALA A 58 24.67 12.22 -34.28
CA ALA A 58 25.35 13.46 -33.96
C ALA A 58 25.50 13.63 -32.43
N THR A 59 26.73 13.88 -31.98
CA THR A 59 27.05 14.11 -30.55
C THR A 59 26.94 15.58 -30.15
N ASP A 60 27.12 16.51 -31.10
CA ASP A 60 26.95 17.94 -30.87
C ASP A 60 25.47 18.34 -30.90
N THR A 61 24.97 18.78 -29.74
CA THR A 61 23.57 19.19 -29.55
C THR A 61 23.20 20.44 -30.34
N ALA A 62 24.11 21.40 -30.50
CA ALA A 62 23.84 22.62 -31.26
C ALA A 62 23.73 22.33 -32.76
N VAL A 63 24.61 21.48 -33.29
CA VAL A 63 24.55 21.03 -34.70
C VAL A 63 23.26 20.24 -34.95
N LYS A 64 22.93 19.32 -34.05
CA LYS A 64 21.68 18.54 -34.11
C LYS A 64 20.44 19.45 -34.09
N ASN A 65 20.36 20.35 -33.11
CA ASN A 65 19.20 21.24 -32.97
C ASN A 65 19.07 22.20 -34.16
N LYS A 66 20.17 22.69 -34.73
CA LYS A 66 20.13 23.48 -35.97
C LYS A 66 19.53 22.67 -37.13
N ALA A 67 20.03 21.48 -37.39
CA ALA A 67 19.52 20.64 -38.48
C ALA A 67 18.05 20.27 -38.31
N LEU A 68 17.59 20.02 -37.08
CA LEU A 68 16.18 19.75 -36.79
C LEU A 68 15.29 20.98 -36.99
N ARG A 69 15.77 22.19 -36.65
CA ARG A 69 15.08 23.45 -36.97
C ARG A 69 14.94 23.66 -38.47
N ASP A 70 16.00 23.37 -39.24
CA ASP A 70 15.96 23.46 -40.70
C ASP A 70 14.93 22.49 -41.29
N VAL A 71 14.84 21.27 -40.75
CA VAL A 71 13.80 20.29 -41.10
C VAL A 71 12.39 20.85 -40.82
N ILE A 72 12.14 21.34 -39.61
CA ILE A 72 10.83 21.87 -39.23
C ILE A 72 10.43 23.05 -40.11
N SER A 73 11.35 23.98 -40.33
CA SER A 73 11.14 25.16 -41.18
C SER A 73 10.74 24.75 -42.60
N LYS A 74 11.49 23.81 -43.19
CA LYS A 74 11.27 23.33 -44.55
C LYS A 74 9.96 22.56 -44.72
N VAL A 75 9.67 21.65 -43.79
CA VAL A 75 8.45 20.81 -43.85
C VAL A 75 7.21 21.65 -43.58
N SER A 76 7.26 22.53 -42.57
CA SER A 76 6.12 23.41 -42.23
C SER A 76 5.87 24.50 -43.27
N GLY A 77 6.91 24.90 -44.02
CA GLY A 77 6.83 25.87 -45.10
C GLY A 77 6.44 25.31 -46.47
N ASP A 78 6.31 23.98 -46.61
CA ASP A 78 5.91 23.34 -47.87
C ASP A 78 4.38 23.15 -47.94
N PRO A 79 3.65 23.97 -48.72
CA PRO A 79 2.20 23.85 -48.82
C PRO A 79 1.74 22.53 -49.45
N LYS A 80 2.59 21.87 -50.26
CA LYS A 80 2.28 20.55 -50.83
C LYS A 80 2.35 19.47 -49.77
N ALA A 81 3.30 19.55 -48.83
CA ALA A 81 3.43 18.56 -47.77
C ALA A 81 2.15 18.52 -46.93
N ALA A 82 1.72 19.69 -46.43
CA ALA A 82 0.52 19.81 -45.60
C ALA A 82 -0.78 19.43 -46.36
N LYS A 83 -0.90 19.78 -47.64
CA LYS A 83 -2.12 19.56 -48.43
C LYS A 83 -2.23 18.15 -49.02
N GLU A 84 -1.15 17.62 -49.56
CA GLU A 84 -1.14 16.37 -50.34
C GLU A 84 -0.74 15.17 -49.47
N ASN A 85 0.07 15.36 -48.42
CA ASN A 85 0.51 14.29 -47.51
C ASN A 85 0.49 14.73 -46.04
N PRO A 86 -0.70 14.97 -45.45
CA PRO A 86 -0.81 15.45 -44.07
C PRO A 86 -0.28 14.46 -43.03
N VAL A 87 -0.41 13.14 -43.27
CA VAL A 87 0.05 12.09 -42.34
C VAL A 87 1.57 11.97 -42.35
N GLY A 88 2.20 11.97 -43.53
CA GLY A 88 3.66 12.00 -43.68
C GLY A 88 4.26 13.26 -43.07
N THR A 89 3.63 14.41 -43.32
CA THR A 89 4.01 15.69 -42.70
C THR A 89 3.97 15.63 -41.18
N ALA A 90 2.86 15.16 -40.61
CA ALA A 90 2.71 15.02 -39.17
C ALA A 90 3.77 14.09 -38.58
N PHE A 91 4.03 12.93 -39.21
CA PHE A 91 5.02 11.99 -38.70
C PHE A 91 6.45 12.53 -38.77
N THR A 92 6.83 13.18 -39.88
CA THR A 92 8.14 13.82 -40.02
C THR A 92 8.34 14.93 -38.97
N LEU A 93 7.32 15.76 -38.76
CA LEU A 93 7.36 16.81 -37.74
C LEU A 93 7.42 16.21 -36.33
N ALA A 94 6.66 15.15 -36.05
CA ALA A 94 6.68 14.46 -34.77
C ALA A 94 8.10 13.96 -34.44
N GLN A 95 8.78 13.33 -35.40
CA GLN A 95 10.17 12.89 -35.25
C GLN A 95 11.11 14.06 -34.94
N ALA A 96 11.02 15.16 -35.70
CA ALA A 96 11.87 16.32 -35.48
C ALA A 96 11.61 17.01 -34.13
N TYR A 97 10.34 17.23 -33.77
CA TYR A 97 9.92 17.81 -32.51
C TYR A 97 10.36 16.97 -31.32
N THR A 98 10.19 15.65 -31.38
CA THR A 98 10.61 14.73 -30.33
C THR A 98 12.13 14.75 -30.13
N MET A 99 12.91 14.86 -31.21
CA MET A 99 14.37 14.96 -31.10
C MET A 99 14.83 16.30 -30.52
N LEU A 100 14.14 17.41 -30.85
CA LEU A 100 14.37 18.70 -30.20
C LEU A 100 13.97 18.70 -28.72
N ALA A 101 12.91 17.97 -28.36
CA ALA A 101 12.44 17.85 -26.99
C ALA A 101 13.42 17.10 -26.07
N GLN A 102 14.51 16.53 -26.60
CA GLN A 102 15.63 16.07 -25.77
C GLN A 102 16.33 17.21 -25.05
N ASP A 103 16.34 18.42 -25.62
CA ASP A 103 16.73 19.62 -24.91
C ASP A 103 15.58 20.00 -23.96
N VAL A 104 15.79 19.77 -22.66
CA VAL A 104 14.78 20.02 -21.63
C VAL A 104 14.36 21.50 -21.60
N ARG A 105 15.25 22.44 -21.96
CA ARG A 105 14.86 23.86 -22.09
C ARG A 105 13.81 24.00 -23.19
N LEU A 106 14.05 23.44 -24.37
CA LEU A 106 13.13 23.52 -25.51
C LEU A 106 11.82 22.78 -25.27
N ALA A 107 11.86 21.61 -24.63
CA ALA A 107 10.66 20.87 -24.28
C ALA A 107 9.71 21.70 -23.40
N ASN A 108 10.25 22.60 -22.57
CA ASN A 108 9.47 23.32 -21.57
C ASN A 108 9.23 24.80 -21.95
N HIS A 109 10.16 25.44 -22.63
CA HIS A 109 10.17 26.87 -22.95
C HIS A 109 10.75 27.10 -24.36
N ALA A 110 9.99 26.74 -25.39
CA ALA A 110 10.33 27.04 -26.78
C ALA A 110 9.57 28.29 -27.29
N THR A 111 10.21 28.99 -28.20
CA THR A 111 9.58 29.98 -29.09
C THR A 111 9.45 29.43 -30.50
N ARG A 112 8.69 30.11 -31.36
CA ARG A 112 8.61 29.73 -32.78
C ARG A 112 9.96 29.79 -33.48
N ALA A 113 10.77 30.79 -33.17
CA ALA A 113 12.15 30.92 -33.63
C ALA A 113 13.04 29.75 -33.18
N ASP A 114 12.87 29.25 -31.95
CA ASP A 114 13.56 28.04 -31.47
C ASP A 114 13.22 26.78 -32.29
N LEU A 115 12.12 26.78 -33.05
CA LEU A 115 11.70 25.69 -33.93
C LEU A 115 11.97 25.97 -35.42
N GLY A 116 12.60 27.10 -35.75
CA GLY A 116 12.81 27.50 -37.16
C GLY A 116 11.53 27.99 -37.86
N LEU A 117 10.50 28.34 -37.09
CA LEU A 117 9.24 28.91 -37.58
C LEU A 117 9.29 30.44 -37.53
N ALA A 118 8.49 31.09 -38.37
CA ALA A 118 8.38 32.56 -38.38
C ALA A 118 7.74 33.07 -37.08
N GLY A 119 8.32 34.13 -36.51
CA GLY A 119 7.90 34.73 -35.23
C GLY A 119 8.78 34.30 -34.04
N SER A 120 8.52 34.89 -32.88
CA SER A 120 9.24 34.62 -31.62
C SER A 120 8.30 34.37 -30.43
N GLU A 121 7.01 34.26 -30.70
CA GLU A 121 6.01 33.96 -29.69
C GLU A 121 6.20 32.55 -29.09
N PRO A 122 5.82 32.34 -27.82
CA PRO A 122 5.94 31.05 -27.15
C PRO A 122 5.17 29.93 -27.86
N VAL A 123 5.74 28.72 -27.88
CA VAL A 123 5.11 27.52 -28.41
C VAL A 123 5.37 26.32 -27.50
N ASP A 124 4.35 25.48 -27.30
CA ASP A 124 4.49 24.29 -26.47
C ASP A 124 4.92 23.09 -27.31
N LEU A 125 6.23 22.81 -27.31
CA LEU A 125 6.83 21.75 -28.09
C LEU A 125 6.24 20.37 -27.76
N LEU A 126 5.92 20.09 -26.49
CA LEU A 126 5.34 18.81 -26.10
C LEU A 126 3.90 18.65 -26.61
N LYS A 127 3.12 19.73 -26.68
CA LYS A 127 1.80 19.70 -27.34
C LYS A 127 1.91 19.52 -28.84
N LEU A 128 2.94 20.06 -29.48
CA LEU A 128 3.20 19.82 -30.90
C LEU A 128 3.54 18.34 -31.16
N VAL A 129 4.38 17.73 -30.31
CA VAL A 129 4.63 16.27 -30.34
C VAL A 129 3.32 15.51 -30.19
N ASP A 130 2.54 15.79 -29.15
CA ASP A 130 1.28 15.08 -28.90
C ASP A 130 0.29 15.22 -30.07
N SER A 131 0.13 16.43 -30.60
CA SER A 131 -0.81 16.72 -31.69
C SER A 131 -0.41 16.04 -32.99
N THR A 132 0.87 16.06 -33.34
CA THR A 132 1.37 15.42 -34.56
C THR A 132 1.28 13.91 -34.48
N VAL A 133 1.59 13.33 -33.32
CA VAL A 133 1.43 11.88 -33.11
C VAL A 133 -0.05 11.46 -33.19
N LYS A 134 -0.98 12.26 -32.63
CA LYS A 134 -2.43 11.98 -32.74
C LYS A 134 -2.93 11.93 -34.18
N VAL A 135 -2.40 12.75 -35.08
CA VAL A 135 -2.73 12.68 -36.52
C VAL A 135 -2.32 11.33 -37.10
N VAL A 136 -1.13 10.84 -36.74
CA VAL A 136 -0.62 9.56 -37.22
C VAL A 136 -1.41 8.39 -36.63
N GLU A 137 -1.68 8.38 -35.33
CA GLU A 137 -2.48 7.35 -34.64
C GLU A 137 -3.89 7.25 -35.24
N ALA A 138 -4.53 8.40 -35.53
CA ALA A 138 -5.86 8.44 -36.11
C ALA A 138 -5.90 7.92 -37.57
N ALA A 139 -4.88 8.23 -38.37
CA ALA A 139 -4.85 7.83 -39.78
C ALA A 139 -4.29 6.42 -39.99
N LYS A 140 -3.42 5.95 -39.10
CA LYS A 140 -2.66 4.70 -39.23
C LYS A 140 -2.58 3.98 -37.88
N PRO A 141 -3.63 3.26 -37.44
CA PRO A 141 -3.61 2.54 -36.17
C PRO A 141 -2.46 1.53 -36.01
N GLY A 142 -1.96 0.97 -37.13
CA GLY A 142 -0.78 0.10 -37.13
C GLY A 142 0.52 0.78 -36.68
N CYS A 143 0.55 2.11 -36.60
CA CYS A 143 1.70 2.88 -36.12
C CYS A 143 1.73 3.09 -34.60
N ALA A 144 0.85 2.44 -33.83
CA ALA A 144 0.72 2.66 -32.38
C ALA A 144 2.05 2.49 -31.62
N GLU A 145 2.88 1.50 -31.98
CA GLU A 145 4.17 1.29 -31.33
C GLU A 145 5.17 2.41 -31.66
N ASN A 146 5.24 2.83 -32.92
CA ASN A 146 6.10 3.95 -33.33
C ASN A 146 5.65 5.27 -32.69
N ALA A 147 4.36 5.51 -32.63
CA ALA A 147 3.76 6.66 -31.94
C ALA A 147 4.16 6.67 -30.46
N LEU A 148 4.08 5.52 -29.79
CA LEU A 148 4.53 5.37 -28.41
C LEU A 148 6.04 5.64 -28.27
N GLN A 149 6.88 5.12 -29.16
CA GLN A 149 8.32 5.38 -29.14
C GLN A 149 8.64 6.88 -29.30
N VAL A 150 7.95 7.58 -30.21
CA VAL A 150 8.09 9.03 -30.40
C VAL A 150 7.71 9.79 -29.13
N ARG A 151 6.59 9.44 -28.50
CA ARG A 151 6.12 10.02 -27.23
C ARG A 151 7.12 9.77 -26.10
N GLN A 152 7.58 8.52 -25.95
CA GLN A 152 8.55 8.12 -24.93
C GLN A 152 9.87 8.88 -25.09
N PHE A 153 10.34 9.08 -26.31
CA PHE A 153 11.57 9.81 -26.56
C PHE A 153 11.46 11.25 -26.05
N ALA A 154 10.41 12.01 -26.41
CA ALA A 154 10.17 13.36 -25.86
C ALA A 154 9.97 13.39 -24.34
N TRP A 155 9.38 12.33 -23.79
CA TRP A 155 9.09 12.19 -22.36
C TRP A 155 10.34 11.99 -21.49
N ARG A 156 11.34 11.21 -21.94
CA ARG A 156 12.45 10.72 -21.09
C ARG A 156 13.24 11.80 -20.35
N ASN A 157 13.69 12.84 -21.04
CA ASN A 157 14.51 13.86 -20.38
C ASN A 157 13.68 14.77 -19.47
N VAL A 158 12.40 14.99 -19.82
CA VAL A 158 11.47 15.79 -19.02
C VAL A 158 11.12 15.06 -17.72
N ILE A 159 10.82 13.76 -17.77
CA ILE A 159 10.54 12.99 -16.55
C ILE A 159 11.79 12.82 -15.67
N ASN A 160 12.97 12.69 -16.27
CA ASN A 160 14.23 12.65 -15.52
C ASN A 160 14.49 13.98 -14.81
N ALA A 161 14.19 15.12 -15.46
CA ALA A 161 14.24 16.42 -14.81
C ALA A 161 13.26 16.48 -13.62
N ALA A 162 12.05 15.94 -13.76
CA ALA A 162 11.09 15.86 -12.66
C ALA A 162 11.65 15.06 -11.47
N LEU A 163 12.25 13.89 -11.74
CA LEU A 163 12.85 13.03 -10.72
C LEU A 163 14.04 13.71 -10.03
N THR A 164 14.94 14.36 -10.78
CA THR A 164 16.06 15.11 -10.21
C THR A 164 15.57 16.23 -9.30
N ASN A 165 14.56 16.99 -9.73
CA ASN A 165 14.00 18.05 -8.90
C ASN A 165 13.31 17.48 -7.64
N LEU A 166 12.63 16.33 -7.74
CA LEU A 166 12.05 15.65 -6.58
C LEU A 166 13.13 15.23 -5.57
N ASN A 167 14.21 14.61 -6.04
CA ASN A 167 15.35 14.20 -5.20
C ASN A 167 16.03 15.39 -4.53
N ASN A 168 16.04 16.54 -5.20
CA ASN A 168 16.55 17.81 -4.67
C ASN A 168 15.54 18.59 -3.82
N GLN A 169 14.37 18.02 -3.52
CA GLN A 169 13.25 18.66 -2.79
C GLN A 169 12.71 19.94 -3.45
N GLN A 170 12.95 20.13 -4.74
CA GLN A 170 12.40 21.22 -5.54
C GLN A 170 10.99 20.85 -6.03
N LEU A 171 10.03 20.84 -5.10
CA LEU A 171 8.71 20.24 -5.28
C LEU A 171 7.89 20.89 -6.42
N ASP A 172 7.95 22.21 -6.57
CA ASP A 172 7.20 22.91 -7.63
C ASP A 172 7.76 22.60 -9.01
N SER A 173 9.10 22.58 -9.15
CA SER A 173 9.76 22.17 -10.39
C SER A 173 9.51 20.70 -10.71
N ALA A 174 9.57 19.81 -9.71
CA ALA A 174 9.27 18.40 -9.88
C ALA A 174 7.83 18.19 -10.39
N GLN A 175 6.86 18.88 -9.78
CA GLN A 175 5.47 18.87 -10.21
C GLN A 175 5.31 19.40 -11.63
N TYR A 176 5.96 20.52 -11.94
CA TYR A 176 5.94 21.13 -13.26
C TYR A 176 6.42 20.14 -14.33
N TYR A 177 7.63 19.60 -14.19
CA TYR A 177 8.19 18.68 -15.19
C TYR A 177 7.38 17.38 -15.29
N ALA A 178 6.90 16.80 -14.19
CA ALA A 178 6.05 15.61 -14.24
C ALA A 178 4.72 15.88 -14.96
N THR A 179 4.11 17.04 -14.74
CA THR A 179 2.89 17.47 -15.44
C THR A 179 3.16 17.70 -16.93
N ARG A 180 4.31 18.29 -17.28
CA ARG A 180 4.73 18.47 -18.68
C ARG A 180 4.97 17.13 -19.37
N ALA A 181 5.63 16.19 -18.70
CA ALA A 181 5.84 14.83 -19.20
C ALA A 181 4.52 14.11 -19.50
N ALA A 182 3.49 14.34 -18.67
CA ALA A 182 2.15 13.78 -18.86
C ALA A 182 1.40 14.34 -20.09
N ILE A 183 1.87 15.42 -20.74
CA ILE A 183 1.28 15.90 -22.01
C ILE A 183 1.48 14.86 -23.12
N VAL A 184 2.67 14.25 -23.19
CA VAL A 184 3.02 13.32 -24.26
C VAL A 184 2.76 11.86 -23.89
N VAL A 185 2.85 11.52 -22.59
CA VAL A 185 2.53 10.19 -22.04
C VAL A 185 1.63 10.36 -20.80
N PRO A 186 0.31 10.59 -20.97
CA PRO A 186 -0.60 10.86 -19.86
C PRO A 186 -0.67 9.74 -18.82
N GLU A 187 -0.63 8.49 -19.30
CA GLU A 187 -0.76 7.29 -18.48
C GLU A 187 0.61 6.72 -18.08
N SER A 188 1.57 7.60 -17.82
CA SER A 188 2.91 7.22 -17.37
C SER A 188 2.88 6.88 -15.87
N PRO A 189 3.20 5.62 -15.47
CA PRO A 189 3.27 5.25 -14.05
C PRO A 189 4.30 6.09 -13.28
N PHE A 190 5.42 6.44 -13.92
CA PHE A 190 6.45 7.28 -13.29
C PHE A 190 5.98 8.73 -13.07
N SER A 191 5.20 9.30 -14.00
CA SER A 191 4.66 10.66 -13.84
C SER A 191 3.69 10.70 -12.66
N HIS A 192 2.80 9.70 -12.56
CA HIS A 192 1.93 9.55 -11.41
C HIS A 192 2.71 9.30 -10.11
N HIS A 193 3.76 8.48 -10.12
CA HIS A 193 4.57 8.25 -8.92
C HIS A 193 5.24 9.54 -8.41
N ILE A 194 5.80 10.36 -9.31
CA ILE A 194 6.43 11.63 -8.95
C ILE A 194 5.38 12.62 -8.43
N LEU A 195 4.25 12.77 -9.13
CA LEU A 195 3.16 13.65 -8.68
C LEU A 195 2.58 13.23 -7.33
N GLY A 196 2.41 11.92 -7.11
CA GLY A 196 1.99 11.37 -5.82
C GLY A 196 2.99 11.64 -4.71
N SER A 197 4.30 11.53 -5.01
CA SER A 197 5.38 11.83 -4.06
C SER A 197 5.46 13.32 -3.72
N VAL A 198 5.27 14.20 -4.71
CA VAL A 198 5.17 15.64 -4.48
C VAL A 198 3.95 15.97 -3.61
N ALA A 199 2.78 15.44 -3.95
CA ALA A 199 1.55 15.64 -3.19
C ALA A 199 1.70 15.15 -1.74
N LEU A 200 2.29 13.96 -1.55
CA LEU A 200 2.59 13.41 -0.22
C LEU A 200 3.50 14.33 0.59
N THR A 201 4.56 14.86 -0.03
CA THR A 201 5.49 15.80 0.64
C THR A 201 4.80 17.12 1.00
N LYS A 202 3.89 17.59 0.14
CA LYS A 202 3.02 18.76 0.38
C LYS A 202 1.87 18.46 1.36
N LYS A 203 1.75 17.23 1.86
CA LYS A 203 0.65 16.74 2.71
C LYS A 203 -0.74 16.81 2.06
N ASP A 204 -0.79 16.88 0.74
CA ASP A 204 -2.00 16.64 -0.02
C ASP A 204 -2.21 15.11 -0.12
N TYR A 205 -2.74 14.54 0.96
CA TYR A 205 -2.99 13.10 1.04
C TYR A 205 -4.08 12.64 0.06
N ALA A 206 -5.03 13.52 -0.29
CA ALA A 206 -6.06 13.19 -1.27
C ALA A 206 -5.46 13.03 -2.67
N GLY A 207 -4.70 14.03 -3.13
CA GLY A 207 -4.00 13.98 -4.41
C GLY A 207 -2.93 12.89 -4.46
N ALA A 208 -2.18 12.69 -3.38
CA ALA A 208 -1.22 11.60 -3.27
C ALA A 208 -1.87 10.23 -3.46
N GLY A 209 -3.01 10.00 -2.79
CA GLY A 209 -3.77 8.75 -2.90
C GLY A 209 -4.22 8.48 -4.33
N GLN A 210 -4.80 9.48 -4.99
CA GLN A 210 -5.24 9.37 -6.39
C GLN A 210 -4.11 8.98 -7.33
N HIS A 211 -2.95 9.62 -7.19
CA HIS A 211 -1.80 9.35 -8.03
C HIS A 211 -1.20 7.97 -7.76
N PHE A 212 -1.03 7.56 -6.50
CA PHE A 212 -0.52 6.22 -6.21
C PHE A 212 -1.50 5.12 -6.62
N ASP A 213 -2.81 5.30 -6.42
CA ASP A 213 -3.82 4.36 -6.94
C ASP A 213 -3.69 4.20 -8.45
N ARG A 214 -3.41 5.30 -9.18
CA ARG A 214 -3.18 5.23 -10.62
C ARG A 214 -1.91 4.44 -10.99
N VAL A 215 -0.82 4.59 -10.23
CA VAL A 215 0.38 3.76 -10.41
C VAL A 215 0.05 2.28 -10.22
N LEU A 216 -0.67 1.92 -9.16
CA LEU A 216 -1.05 0.53 -8.89
C LEU A 216 -1.91 -0.05 -10.02
N ALA A 217 -2.87 0.71 -10.52
CA ALA A 217 -3.71 0.30 -11.64
C ALA A 217 -2.90 0.09 -12.94
N LEU A 218 -1.99 1.00 -13.27
CA LEU A 218 -1.18 0.93 -14.49
C LEU A 218 -0.11 -0.17 -14.45
N THR A 219 0.30 -0.60 -13.26
CA THR A 219 1.39 -1.58 -13.07
C THR A 219 0.90 -2.95 -12.60
N ALA A 220 -0.40 -3.16 -12.39
CA ALA A 220 -0.96 -4.36 -11.77
C ALA A 220 -0.46 -5.68 -12.39
N ASN A 221 -0.35 -5.73 -13.72
CA ASN A 221 0.01 -6.94 -14.47
C ASN A 221 1.40 -6.87 -15.12
N ASP A 222 2.15 -5.78 -14.90
CA ASP A 222 3.47 -5.59 -15.50
C ASP A 222 4.56 -6.01 -14.50
N THR A 223 5.23 -7.13 -14.79
CA THR A 223 6.31 -7.66 -13.95
C THR A 223 7.59 -6.82 -14.04
N SER A 224 7.78 -6.07 -15.13
CA SER A 224 8.93 -5.17 -15.30
C SER A 224 8.84 -3.92 -14.41
N MET A 225 7.63 -3.57 -13.97
CA MET A 225 7.35 -2.40 -13.12
C MET A 225 7.15 -2.78 -11.64
N LYS A 226 7.56 -3.99 -11.23
CA LYS A 226 7.36 -4.49 -9.86
C LYS A 226 7.89 -3.53 -8.81
N ASP A 227 9.09 -2.98 -8.99
CA ASP A 227 9.71 -2.11 -7.98
C ASP A 227 8.97 -0.77 -7.84
N LEU A 228 8.50 -0.21 -8.95
CA LEU A 228 7.66 1.00 -8.94
C LEU A 228 6.31 0.74 -8.26
N ARG A 229 5.70 -0.43 -8.53
CA ARG A 229 4.46 -0.85 -7.87
C ARG A 229 4.67 -0.99 -6.36
N VAL A 230 5.73 -1.68 -5.93
CA VAL A 230 6.07 -1.84 -4.51
C VAL A 230 6.30 -0.48 -3.83
N ALA A 231 7.01 0.45 -4.48
CA ALA A 231 7.20 1.80 -3.95
C ALA A 231 5.88 2.57 -3.79
N ALA A 232 4.98 2.47 -4.78
CA ALA A 232 3.65 3.07 -4.69
C ALA A 232 2.79 2.41 -3.59
N GLU A 233 2.84 1.08 -3.46
CA GLU A 233 2.17 0.32 -2.39
C GLU A 233 2.64 0.78 -1.01
N GLN A 234 3.94 0.99 -0.81
CA GLN A 234 4.49 1.49 0.46
C GLN A 234 4.00 2.91 0.78
N ASN A 235 4.11 3.82 -0.19
CA ASN A 235 3.68 5.21 -0.01
C ASN A 235 2.18 5.32 0.27
N ILE A 236 1.36 4.52 -0.43
CA ILE A 236 -0.09 4.60 -0.29
C ILE A 236 -0.58 4.09 1.07
N GLN A 237 0.13 3.16 1.73
CA GLN A 237 -0.23 2.73 3.09
C GLN A 237 -0.20 3.91 4.07
N ALA A 238 0.86 4.72 4.05
CA ALA A 238 1.00 5.89 4.91
C ALA A 238 -0.06 6.97 4.58
N VAL A 239 -0.35 7.16 3.29
CA VAL A 239 -1.41 8.07 2.82
C VAL A 239 -2.77 7.63 3.35
N ARG A 240 -3.14 6.35 3.13
CA ARG A 240 -4.44 5.80 3.54
C ARG A 240 -4.60 5.76 5.06
N PHE A 241 -3.54 5.49 5.81
CA PHE A 241 -3.55 5.60 7.27
C PHE A 241 -3.84 7.04 7.72
N THR A 242 -3.23 8.03 7.07
CA THR A 242 -3.46 9.44 7.40
C THR A 242 -4.87 9.90 7.01
N GLN A 243 -5.37 9.49 5.85
CA GLN A 243 -6.76 9.74 5.43
C GLN A 243 -7.76 9.13 6.42
N ALA A 244 -7.53 7.89 6.87
CA ALA A 244 -8.35 7.26 7.89
C ALA A 244 -8.35 8.06 9.21
N ASN A 245 -7.18 8.53 9.67
CA ASN A 245 -7.11 9.35 10.88
C ASN A 245 -7.93 10.64 10.77
N ALA A 246 -7.87 11.34 9.63
CA ALA A 246 -8.69 12.53 9.41
C ALA A 246 -10.21 12.22 9.43
N MET A 247 -10.61 11.06 8.87
CA MET A 247 -11.99 10.59 8.94
C MET A 247 -12.41 10.21 10.37
N ILE A 248 -11.51 9.61 11.15
CA ILE A 248 -11.72 9.28 12.57
C ILE A 248 -11.90 10.56 13.39
N GLU A 249 -11.01 11.54 13.23
CA GLU A 249 -11.04 12.82 13.95
C GLU A 249 -12.32 13.61 13.66
N SER A 250 -12.84 13.52 12.43
CA SER A 250 -14.12 14.12 12.05
C SER A 250 -15.35 13.27 12.39
N GLY A 251 -15.17 12.08 12.97
CA GLY A 251 -16.26 11.15 13.31
C GLY A 251 -16.96 10.54 12.09
N ASN A 252 -16.37 10.64 10.91
CA ASN A 252 -16.89 10.18 9.62
C ASN A 252 -16.50 8.72 9.34
N TYR A 253 -17.03 7.81 10.16
CA TYR A 253 -16.78 6.37 10.01
C TYR A 253 -17.42 5.79 8.73
N ASP A 254 -18.50 6.39 8.25
CA ASP A 254 -19.19 5.94 7.03
C ASP A 254 -18.30 6.07 5.79
N ALA A 255 -17.45 7.11 5.72
CA ALA A 255 -16.46 7.24 4.65
C ALA A 255 -15.42 6.12 4.65
N ILE A 256 -15.02 5.62 5.83
CA ILE A 256 -14.12 4.47 5.95
C ILE A 256 -14.85 3.19 5.54
N LEU A 257 -16.10 3.03 5.97
CA LEU A 257 -16.94 1.87 5.68
C LEU A 257 -17.44 1.80 4.23
N ALA A 258 -17.42 2.91 3.48
CA ALA A 258 -17.79 2.93 2.07
C ALA A 258 -16.81 2.14 1.20
N ASP A 259 -15.52 2.09 1.59
CA ASP A 259 -14.50 1.30 0.91
C ASP A 259 -13.40 0.85 1.89
N PRO A 260 -13.72 -0.09 2.80
CA PRO A 260 -12.81 -0.49 3.85
C PRO A 260 -11.58 -1.23 3.33
N ALA A 261 -11.66 -1.84 2.14
CA ALA A 261 -10.55 -2.55 1.51
C ALA A 261 -9.38 -1.63 1.14
N LYS A 262 -9.62 -0.31 1.03
CA LYS A 262 -8.54 0.67 0.88
C LYS A 262 -7.66 0.76 2.11
N PHE A 263 -8.18 0.51 3.30
CA PHE A 263 -7.46 0.76 4.55
C PHE A 263 -6.80 -0.51 5.10
N GLY A 264 -5.65 -0.34 5.74
CA GLY A 264 -4.98 -1.41 6.46
C GLY A 264 -5.73 -1.83 7.73
N ASP A 265 -5.43 -3.04 8.20
CA ASP A 265 -6.02 -3.66 9.38
C ASP A 265 -5.84 -2.79 10.66
N MET A 266 -4.69 -2.12 10.80
CA MET A 266 -4.42 -1.15 11.86
C MET A 266 -5.36 0.06 11.82
N ALA A 267 -5.51 0.69 10.65
CA ALA A 267 -6.36 1.87 10.49
C ALA A 267 -7.83 1.54 10.77
N LEU A 268 -8.31 0.40 10.25
CA LEU A 268 -9.67 -0.09 10.49
C LEU A 268 -9.91 -0.41 11.97
N THR A 269 -8.94 -1.03 12.65
CA THR A 269 -9.03 -1.30 14.09
C THR A 269 -9.07 -0.01 14.90
N GLN A 270 -8.23 0.97 14.56
CA GLN A 270 -8.23 2.28 15.22
C GLN A 270 -9.57 3.01 15.01
N ALA A 271 -10.12 2.96 13.79
CA ALA A 271 -11.43 3.50 13.50
C ALA A 271 -12.53 2.80 14.32
N GLY A 272 -12.48 1.48 14.43
CA GLY A 272 -13.42 0.70 15.24
C GLY A 272 -13.35 1.07 16.74
N VAL A 273 -12.14 1.25 17.28
CA VAL A 273 -11.95 1.70 18.67
C VAL A 273 -12.56 3.08 18.88
N ALA A 274 -12.27 4.02 17.98
CA ALA A 274 -12.82 5.38 18.06
C ALA A 274 -14.36 5.38 17.95
N ALA A 275 -14.91 4.60 17.01
CA ALA A 275 -16.36 4.45 16.87
C ALA A 275 -17.01 3.86 18.13
N SER A 276 -16.38 2.86 18.75
CA SER A 276 -16.86 2.25 20.00
C SER A 276 -16.84 3.25 21.16
N GLN A 277 -15.76 4.04 21.30
CA GLN A 277 -15.66 5.12 22.29
C GLN A 277 -16.70 6.23 22.06
N ALA A 278 -17.09 6.44 20.81
CA ALA A 278 -18.19 7.33 20.43
C ALA A 278 -19.60 6.69 20.58
N ASN A 279 -19.70 5.51 21.22
CA ASN A 279 -20.94 4.72 21.38
C ASN A 279 -21.61 4.31 20.06
N LYS A 280 -20.88 4.30 18.94
CA LYS A 280 -21.37 3.83 17.63
C LYS A 280 -21.01 2.35 17.44
N HIS A 281 -21.61 1.49 18.26
CA HIS A 281 -21.22 0.08 18.35
C HIS A 281 -21.44 -0.71 17.05
N GLU A 282 -22.48 -0.41 16.26
CA GLU A 282 -22.73 -1.04 14.97
C GLU A 282 -21.63 -0.71 13.95
N ALA A 283 -21.21 0.56 13.90
CA ALA A 283 -20.10 0.99 13.05
C ALA A 283 -18.78 0.34 13.52
N ALA A 284 -18.54 0.31 14.83
CA ALA A 284 -17.37 -0.35 15.41
C ALA A 284 -17.29 -1.84 15.03
N ALA A 285 -18.40 -2.58 15.13
CA ALA A 285 -18.44 -3.99 14.75
C ALA A 285 -18.09 -4.19 13.26
N LYS A 286 -18.63 -3.35 12.37
CA LYS A 286 -18.30 -3.39 10.93
C LYS A 286 -16.84 -3.08 10.66
N LEU A 287 -16.26 -2.09 11.35
CA LEU A 287 -14.86 -1.68 11.19
C LEU A 287 -13.90 -2.78 11.68
N PHE A 288 -14.17 -3.41 12.83
CA PHE A 288 -13.36 -4.53 13.29
C PHE A 288 -13.51 -5.76 12.40
N ALA A 289 -14.71 -6.06 11.90
CA ALA A 289 -14.91 -7.13 10.92
C ALA A 289 -14.10 -6.88 9.64
N ALA A 290 -14.13 -5.64 9.12
CA ALA A 290 -13.32 -5.25 7.98
C ALA A 290 -11.81 -5.35 8.26
N ALA A 291 -11.36 -5.00 9.47
CA ALA A 291 -9.96 -5.20 9.87
C ALA A 291 -9.56 -6.69 9.82
N LEU A 292 -10.47 -7.60 10.19
CA LEU A 292 -10.24 -9.04 10.13
C LEU A 292 -10.29 -9.63 8.72
N GLU A 293 -10.97 -8.98 7.77
CA GLU A 293 -10.85 -9.31 6.35
C GLU A 293 -9.46 -8.97 5.81
N GLN A 294 -8.84 -7.91 6.34
CA GLN A 294 -7.44 -7.61 6.04
C GLN A 294 -6.51 -8.58 6.77
N ASN A 295 -6.59 -8.69 8.08
CA ASN A 295 -5.72 -9.55 8.88
C ASN A 295 -6.56 -10.46 9.78
N LYS A 296 -6.73 -11.70 9.33
CA LYS A 296 -7.54 -12.70 10.03
C LYS A 296 -7.00 -13.02 11.43
N LEU A 297 -5.74 -12.72 11.74
CA LEU A 297 -5.15 -13.04 13.04
C LEU A 297 -4.87 -11.78 13.87
N GLN A 298 -5.47 -10.63 13.51
CA GLN A 298 -5.31 -9.41 14.28
C GLN A 298 -6.04 -9.50 15.63
N ARG A 299 -5.26 -9.77 16.69
CA ARG A 299 -5.76 -9.98 18.06
C ARG A 299 -6.60 -8.83 18.61
N ASP A 300 -6.19 -7.59 18.39
CA ASP A 300 -6.93 -6.42 18.90
C ASP A 300 -8.30 -6.30 18.23
N ALA A 301 -8.39 -6.57 16.92
CA ALA A 301 -9.66 -6.59 16.20
C ALA A 301 -10.55 -7.74 16.65
N LEU A 302 -10.00 -8.94 16.87
CA LEU A 302 -10.75 -10.08 17.43
C LEU A 302 -11.33 -9.76 18.82
N ASN A 303 -10.49 -9.26 19.72
CA ASN A 303 -10.90 -8.90 21.09
C ASN A 303 -11.96 -7.79 21.09
N ASN A 304 -11.69 -6.68 20.37
CA ASN A 304 -12.62 -5.57 20.33
C ASN A 304 -13.93 -5.90 19.62
N LEU A 305 -13.91 -6.75 18.59
CA LEU A 305 -15.14 -7.23 17.95
C LEU A 305 -15.97 -8.09 18.90
N ALA A 306 -15.33 -9.01 19.65
CA ALA A 306 -16.02 -9.81 20.66
C ALA A 306 -16.66 -8.93 21.75
N ALA A 307 -15.92 -7.96 22.28
CA ALA A 307 -16.43 -6.99 23.24
C ALA A 307 -17.58 -6.14 22.66
N THR A 308 -17.48 -5.72 21.40
CA THR A 308 -18.52 -4.94 20.72
C THR A 308 -19.78 -5.78 20.50
N TYR A 309 -19.65 -7.05 20.12
CA TYR A 309 -20.78 -7.97 20.02
C TYR A 309 -21.47 -8.20 21.37
N MET A 310 -20.74 -8.22 22.48
CA MET A 310 -21.39 -8.24 23.80
C MET A 310 -22.27 -7.01 24.04
N GLN A 311 -21.78 -5.81 23.72
CA GLN A 311 -22.56 -4.56 23.87
C GLN A 311 -23.82 -4.57 22.98
N LEU A 312 -23.69 -5.10 21.76
CA LEU A 312 -24.79 -5.28 20.82
C LEU A 312 -25.69 -6.50 21.14
N LYS A 313 -25.35 -7.29 22.16
CA LYS A 313 -26.00 -8.58 22.51
C LYS A 313 -26.04 -9.59 21.34
N GLN A 314 -25.07 -9.48 20.43
CA GLN A 314 -24.92 -10.36 19.27
C GLN A 314 -24.05 -11.57 19.63
N TYR A 315 -24.60 -12.48 20.42
CA TYR A 315 -23.83 -13.58 21.01
C TYR A 315 -23.49 -14.72 20.04
N GLU A 316 -24.37 -15.02 19.08
CA GLU A 316 -24.11 -16.05 18.06
C GLU A 316 -22.91 -15.72 17.16
N PRO A 317 -22.80 -14.53 16.53
CA PRO A 317 -21.63 -14.18 15.72
C PRO A 317 -20.35 -13.97 16.55
N MET A 318 -20.47 -13.80 17.87
CA MET A 318 -19.32 -13.67 18.78
C MET A 318 -18.56 -14.99 18.99
N LEU A 319 -19.23 -16.15 18.91
CA LEU A 319 -18.60 -17.46 19.11
C LEU A 319 -17.40 -17.73 18.17
N PRO A 320 -17.52 -17.62 16.83
CA PRO A 320 -16.38 -17.87 15.95
C PRO A 320 -15.22 -16.88 16.15
N ILE A 321 -15.52 -15.64 16.56
CA ILE A 321 -14.50 -14.61 16.84
C ILE A 321 -13.70 -14.98 18.10
N THR A 322 -14.41 -15.36 19.16
CA THR A 322 -13.79 -15.71 20.44
C THR A 322 -13.06 -17.05 20.40
N GLN A 323 -13.52 -18.01 19.59
CA GLN A 323 -12.80 -19.24 19.30
C GLN A 323 -11.44 -18.96 18.64
N ARG A 324 -11.40 -18.14 17.59
CA ARG A 324 -10.15 -17.70 16.96
C ARG A 324 -9.24 -16.95 17.93
N LEU A 325 -9.81 -16.15 18.83
CA LEU A 325 -9.03 -15.44 19.85
C LEU A 325 -8.36 -16.42 20.83
N VAL A 326 -9.05 -17.46 21.28
CA VAL A 326 -8.49 -18.53 22.13
C VAL A 326 -7.40 -19.33 21.39
N GLU A 327 -7.55 -19.56 20.09
CA GLU A 327 -6.53 -20.26 19.28
C GLU A 327 -5.19 -19.52 19.23
N ILE A 328 -5.21 -18.18 19.20
CA ILE A 328 -3.98 -17.35 19.12
C ILE A 328 -3.53 -16.79 20.47
N ASP A 329 -4.40 -16.83 21.47
CA ASP A 329 -4.19 -16.32 22.83
C ASP A 329 -4.77 -17.30 23.88
N PRO A 330 -4.22 -18.53 23.97
CA PRO A 330 -4.80 -19.60 24.79
C PRO A 330 -4.56 -19.43 26.29
N GLY A 331 -3.64 -18.55 26.69
CA GLY A 331 -3.25 -18.32 28.08
C GLY A 331 -3.89 -17.09 28.70
N ASN A 332 -4.94 -16.54 28.10
CA ASN A 332 -5.69 -15.43 28.66
C ASN A 332 -7.10 -15.90 29.08
N PRO A 333 -7.40 -15.95 30.39
CA PRO A 333 -8.68 -16.45 30.89
C PRO A 333 -9.88 -15.61 30.44
N ASP A 334 -9.67 -14.34 30.10
CA ASP A 334 -10.72 -13.43 29.65
C ASP A 334 -11.31 -13.89 28.29
N ASN A 335 -10.50 -14.55 27.45
CA ASN A 335 -10.93 -15.05 26.14
C ASN A 335 -11.94 -16.22 26.28
N TYR A 336 -11.76 -17.06 27.30
CA TYR A 336 -12.71 -18.13 27.61
C TYR A 336 -13.97 -17.59 28.29
N LEU A 337 -13.82 -16.53 29.09
CA LEU A 337 -14.96 -15.81 29.68
C LEU A 337 -15.85 -15.20 28.59
N PHE A 338 -15.28 -14.65 27.52
CA PHE A 338 -16.06 -14.19 26.37
C PHE A 338 -16.91 -15.31 25.75
N ILE A 339 -16.36 -16.52 25.58
CA ILE A 339 -17.12 -17.68 25.07
C ILE A 339 -18.25 -18.05 26.04
N ALA A 340 -17.96 -18.06 27.35
CA ALA A 340 -18.96 -18.33 28.37
C ALA A 340 -20.12 -17.31 28.32
N ILE A 341 -19.82 -16.02 28.23
CA ILE A 341 -20.82 -14.94 28.09
C ILE A 341 -21.65 -15.13 26.82
N ALA A 342 -21.03 -15.49 25.70
CA ALA A 342 -21.76 -15.78 24.46
C ALA A 342 -22.77 -16.92 24.66
N TYR A 343 -22.35 -18.05 25.24
CA TYR A 343 -23.27 -19.15 25.54
C TYR A 343 -24.36 -18.79 26.54
N GLN A 344 -24.06 -17.97 27.55
CA GLN A 344 -25.06 -17.45 28.48
C GLN A 344 -26.14 -16.65 27.73
N GLY A 345 -25.73 -15.77 26.83
CA GLY A 345 -26.65 -14.96 26.02
C GLY A 345 -27.53 -15.80 25.10
N ILE A 346 -26.93 -16.78 24.40
CA ILE A 346 -27.65 -17.71 23.51
C ILE A 346 -28.61 -18.59 24.31
N ALA A 347 -28.20 -19.11 25.46
CA ALA A 347 -29.05 -19.90 26.35
C ALA A 347 -30.26 -19.09 26.86
N ASN A 348 -30.06 -17.80 27.16
CA ASN A 348 -31.12 -16.90 27.59
C ASN A 348 -32.13 -16.61 26.47
N ALA A 349 -31.68 -16.53 25.22
CA ALA A 349 -32.52 -16.31 24.05
C ALA A 349 -33.24 -17.59 23.55
N SER A 350 -32.70 -18.78 23.85
CA SER A 350 -33.26 -20.04 23.38
C SER A 350 -34.57 -20.42 24.08
N LYS A 351 -35.61 -20.65 23.28
CA LYS A 351 -36.92 -21.15 23.73
C LYS A 351 -36.98 -22.68 23.82
N ASN A 352 -36.03 -23.39 23.22
CA ASN A 352 -36.00 -24.85 23.19
C ASN A 352 -35.24 -25.38 24.43
N PRO A 353 -35.89 -26.17 25.32
CA PRO A 353 -35.25 -26.65 26.55
C PRO A 353 -33.97 -27.48 26.32
N ALA A 354 -33.93 -28.30 25.26
CA ALA A 354 -32.76 -29.12 24.95
C ALA A 354 -31.57 -28.27 24.49
N GLN A 355 -31.83 -27.28 23.63
CA GLN A 355 -30.79 -26.33 23.19
C GLN A 355 -30.31 -25.46 24.34
N LYS A 356 -31.23 -24.93 25.16
CA LYS A 356 -30.90 -24.14 26.35
C LYS A 356 -30.00 -24.91 27.32
N LYS A 357 -30.30 -26.20 27.57
CA LYS A 357 -29.44 -27.07 28.36
C LYS A 357 -28.05 -27.23 27.73
N ALA A 358 -27.97 -27.53 26.43
CA ALA A 358 -26.69 -27.68 25.74
C ALA A 358 -25.81 -26.41 25.80
N PHE A 359 -26.41 -25.24 25.62
CA PHE A 359 -25.69 -23.96 25.76
C PHE A 359 -25.28 -23.67 27.20
N THR A 360 -26.09 -24.05 28.18
CA THR A 360 -25.75 -23.94 29.61
C THR A 360 -24.58 -24.86 29.97
N ASP A 361 -24.55 -26.09 29.43
CA ASP A 361 -23.44 -27.03 29.62
C ASP A 361 -22.12 -26.46 29.04
N SER A 362 -22.18 -25.82 27.85
CA SER A 362 -21.04 -25.09 27.28
C SER A 362 -20.60 -23.88 28.12
N LEU A 363 -21.54 -23.06 28.57
CA LEU A 363 -21.28 -21.93 29.48
C LEU A 363 -20.47 -22.40 30.70
N LEU A 364 -20.92 -23.47 31.37
CA LEU A 364 -20.24 -24.02 32.56
C LEU A 364 -18.84 -24.53 32.22
N LYS A 365 -18.67 -25.21 31.08
CA LYS A 365 -17.37 -25.65 30.58
C LYS A 365 -16.40 -24.48 30.42
N TYR A 366 -16.79 -23.42 29.72
CA TYR A 366 -15.90 -22.29 29.44
C TYR A 366 -15.64 -21.40 30.67
N ASN A 367 -16.62 -21.26 31.57
CA ASN A 367 -16.40 -20.65 32.89
C ASN A 367 -15.37 -21.41 33.72
N ARG A 368 -15.41 -22.75 33.69
CA ARG A 368 -14.41 -23.58 34.36
C ARG A 368 -13.02 -23.35 33.76
N LEU A 369 -12.89 -23.42 32.43
CA LEU A 369 -11.62 -23.15 31.73
C LEU A 369 -11.05 -21.76 32.06
N SER A 370 -11.88 -20.73 32.14
CA SER A 370 -11.46 -19.38 32.52
C SER A 370 -11.00 -19.30 33.99
N SER A 371 -11.77 -19.85 34.93
CA SER A 371 -11.56 -19.69 36.37
C SER A 371 -10.50 -20.62 36.99
N GLU A 372 -10.16 -21.70 36.30
CA GLU A 372 -9.14 -22.68 36.69
C GLU A 372 -7.81 -22.48 35.95
N MET A 373 -7.71 -21.47 35.07
CA MET A 373 -6.49 -21.22 34.31
C MET A 373 -5.31 -20.91 35.24
N PRO A 374 -4.18 -21.62 35.12
CA PRO A 374 -3.05 -21.45 36.04
C PRO A 374 -2.16 -20.25 35.71
N VAL A 375 -2.43 -19.56 34.60
CA VAL A 375 -1.60 -18.48 34.07
C VAL A 375 -2.46 -17.46 33.34
N LYS A 376 -2.11 -16.18 33.44
CA LYS A 376 -2.64 -15.14 32.55
C LYS A 376 -1.50 -14.49 31.79
N VAL A 377 -1.54 -14.63 30.47
CA VAL A 377 -0.65 -13.94 29.56
C VAL A 377 -1.38 -12.71 29.03
N THR A 378 -0.71 -11.57 29.03
CA THR A 378 -1.22 -10.32 28.45
C THR A 378 -0.12 -9.69 27.61
N PHE A 379 -0.50 -8.91 26.60
CA PHE A 379 0.45 -8.27 25.69
C PHE A 379 0.50 -6.78 25.97
N THR A 380 1.72 -6.26 26.14
CA THR A 380 1.97 -4.86 26.49
C THR A 380 2.33 -4.02 25.27
N GLU A 381 2.90 -4.64 24.24
CA GLU A 381 3.16 -4.02 22.95
C GLU A 381 3.22 -5.07 21.85
N PHE A 382 2.78 -4.70 20.65
CA PHE A 382 3.15 -5.37 19.42
C PHE A 382 3.40 -4.30 18.37
N THR A 383 4.67 -4.11 17.99
CA THR A 383 5.04 -3.19 16.92
C THR A 383 5.43 -3.98 15.69
N ARG A 384 4.85 -3.58 14.56
CA ARG A 384 5.16 -4.10 13.23
C ARG A 384 6.10 -3.11 12.57
N GLY A 385 7.22 -3.60 12.04
CA GLY A 385 8.17 -2.79 11.32
C GLY A 385 8.78 -3.55 10.15
N ASP A 386 9.24 -2.82 9.15
CA ASP A 386 9.73 -3.39 7.90
C ASP A 386 11.02 -4.20 8.10
N ALA A 387 11.84 -3.84 9.09
CA ALA A 387 13.07 -4.54 9.43
C ALA A 387 12.99 -5.31 10.76
N LYS A 388 12.19 -4.80 11.71
CA LYS A 388 12.10 -5.35 13.05
C LYS A 388 10.69 -5.24 13.59
N SER A 389 10.19 -6.34 14.14
CA SER A 389 8.97 -6.38 14.92
C SER A 389 9.29 -6.70 16.39
N THR A 390 8.48 -6.15 17.29
CA THR A 390 8.68 -6.29 18.73
C THR A 390 7.39 -6.72 19.40
N LEU A 391 7.51 -7.69 20.31
CA LEU A 391 6.43 -8.17 21.15
C LEU A 391 6.81 -8.04 22.62
N GLY A 392 6.00 -7.31 23.38
CA GLY A 392 6.08 -7.29 24.85
C GLY A 392 4.92 -8.07 25.45
N LEU A 393 5.21 -8.87 26.47
CA LEU A 393 4.21 -9.67 27.18
C LEU A 393 4.42 -9.63 28.69
N SER A 394 3.35 -9.88 29.43
CA SER A 394 3.35 -10.09 30.87
C SER A 394 2.70 -11.44 31.18
N VAL A 395 3.34 -12.21 32.06
CA VAL A 395 2.87 -13.50 32.55
C VAL A 395 2.57 -13.38 34.04
N GLU A 396 1.31 -13.65 34.39
CA GLU A 396 0.80 -13.73 35.76
C GLU A 396 0.64 -15.19 36.16
N ASN A 397 1.17 -15.59 37.32
CA ASN A 397 0.93 -16.92 37.88
C ASN A 397 -0.39 -16.93 38.65
N LEU A 398 -1.44 -17.49 38.07
CA LEU A 398 -2.78 -17.58 38.68
C LEU A 398 -2.97 -18.85 39.51
N ALA A 399 -1.92 -19.65 39.73
CA ALA A 399 -2.04 -20.88 40.50
C ALA A 399 -2.65 -20.61 41.88
N LYS A 400 -3.86 -21.12 42.08
CA LYS A 400 -4.54 -21.06 43.36
C LYS A 400 -3.83 -21.99 44.33
N THR A 401 -3.74 -21.52 45.56
CA THR A 401 -3.26 -22.25 46.70
C THR A 401 -4.12 -23.50 46.92
N ALA A 402 -3.55 -24.70 46.78
CA ALA A 402 -4.26 -25.92 47.15
C ALA A 402 -4.39 -25.95 48.68
N ALA A 403 -5.63 -26.00 49.20
CA ALA A 403 -5.84 -26.31 50.60
C ALA A 403 -5.25 -27.71 50.87
N ALA A 404 -4.36 -27.82 51.85
CA ALA A 404 -3.86 -29.12 52.26
C ALA A 404 -5.04 -29.96 52.74
N ALA A 405 -5.14 -31.21 52.27
CA ALA A 405 -6.14 -32.14 52.77
C ALA A 405 -6.04 -32.19 54.31
N PRO A 406 -7.16 -32.13 55.05
CA PRO A 406 -7.10 -32.18 56.50
C PRO A 406 -6.45 -33.50 56.91
N ALA A 407 -5.46 -33.42 57.81
CA ALA A 407 -4.68 -34.58 58.23
C ALA A 407 -5.53 -35.71 58.84
N ARG A 408 -6.78 -35.40 59.26
CA ARG A 408 -7.80 -36.33 59.74
C ARG A 408 -9.20 -35.80 59.40
N ALA A 409 -10.17 -36.69 59.25
CA ALA A 409 -11.58 -36.33 59.07
C ALA A 409 -12.06 -35.46 60.25
N GLY A 410 -12.58 -34.27 59.97
CA GLY A 410 -13.07 -33.31 60.97
C GLY A 410 -12.09 -32.21 61.40
N ALA A 411 -10.84 -32.21 60.94
CA ALA A 411 -9.90 -31.12 61.21
C ALA A 411 -10.10 -29.93 60.26
N LYS A 412 -9.91 -28.70 60.76
CA LYS A 412 -9.91 -27.47 59.94
C LYS A 412 -8.77 -27.55 58.92
N PRO A 413 -9.00 -27.25 57.62
CA PRO A 413 -7.93 -27.24 56.63
C PRO A 413 -6.80 -26.31 57.08
N ALA A 414 -5.55 -26.78 56.99
CA ALA A 414 -4.41 -25.90 57.17
C ALA A 414 -4.45 -24.79 56.10
N ALA A 415 -3.94 -23.60 56.45
CA ALA A 415 -3.81 -22.52 55.49
C ALA A 415 -3.09 -23.05 54.24
N ALA A 416 -3.70 -22.87 53.08
CA ALA A 416 -3.18 -23.37 51.82
C ALA A 416 -1.75 -22.83 51.62
N ALA A 417 -0.77 -23.70 51.35
CA ALA A 417 0.60 -23.29 51.07
C ALA A 417 0.68 -22.63 49.68
N ALA A 418 1.20 -21.39 49.61
CA ALA A 418 1.40 -20.65 48.37
C ALA A 418 1.92 -21.58 47.25
N ALA A 419 1.23 -21.65 46.11
CA ALA A 419 1.75 -22.40 44.98
C ALA A 419 3.16 -21.87 44.66
N GLY A 420 4.16 -22.77 44.65
CA GLY A 420 5.56 -22.38 44.50
C GLY A 420 5.80 -21.58 43.22
N PRO A 421 6.84 -20.73 43.16
CA PRO A 421 7.17 -19.97 41.98
C PRO A 421 7.34 -20.88 40.75
N LYS A 422 6.76 -20.48 39.61
CA LYS A 422 6.81 -21.25 38.35
C LYS A 422 7.50 -20.46 37.25
N THR A 423 8.24 -21.17 36.40
CA THR A 423 8.73 -20.61 35.13
C THR A 423 7.81 -21.05 34.00
N PHE A 424 7.33 -20.09 33.23
CA PHE A 424 6.46 -20.33 32.08
C PHE A 424 7.27 -20.23 30.80
N ASN A 425 7.30 -21.31 30.02
CA ASN A 425 7.97 -21.35 28.73
C ASN A 425 6.93 -21.20 27.62
N LEU A 426 7.09 -20.19 26.78
CA LEU A 426 6.19 -19.90 25.67
C LEU A 426 6.95 -20.11 24.37
N THR A 427 6.32 -20.82 23.43
CA THR A 427 6.72 -20.83 22.03
C THR A 427 5.87 -19.80 21.30
N VAL A 428 6.48 -18.71 20.85
CA VAL A 428 5.83 -17.62 20.13
C VAL A 428 6.15 -17.74 18.65
N GLU A 429 5.12 -17.80 17.82
CA GLU A 429 5.23 -17.82 16.36
C GLU A 429 4.78 -16.47 15.80
N PHE A 430 5.66 -15.82 15.04
CA PHE A 430 5.38 -14.60 14.31
C PHE A 430 4.95 -14.96 12.89
N LEU A 431 3.87 -14.33 12.44
CA LEU A 431 3.11 -14.76 11.27
C LEU A 431 3.00 -13.63 10.24
N ASP A 432 2.94 -14.01 8.97
CA ASP A 432 2.52 -13.10 7.90
C ASP A 432 1.00 -12.86 7.90
N LYS A 433 0.50 -12.10 6.91
CA LYS A 433 -0.93 -11.79 6.76
C LYS A 433 -1.79 -13.02 6.47
N ALA A 434 -1.21 -14.08 5.88
CA ALA A 434 -1.87 -15.34 5.56
C ALA A 434 -1.85 -16.35 6.71
N GLY A 435 -1.07 -16.08 7.78
CA GLY A 435 -0.90 -16.96 8.93
C GLY A 435 0.27 -17.94 8.79
N ALA A 436 1.13 -17.77 7.78
CA ALA A 436 2.35 -18.56 7.64
C ALA A 436 3.40 -18.09 8.66
N VAL A 437 4.16 -19.04 9.22
CA VAL A 437 5.18 -18.75 10.23
C VAL A 437 6.41 -18.14 9.56
N ILE A 438 6.76 -16.92 9.97
CA ILE A 438 7.98 -16.20 9.56
C ILE A 438 9.13 -16.53 10.51
N ASP A 439 8.83 -16.60 11.80
CA ASP A 439 9.81 -16.87 12.84
C ASP A 439 9.19 -17.48 14.08
N THR A 440 9.99 -18.26 14.81
CA THR A 440 9.59 -18.89 16.08
C THR A 440 10.59 -18.54 17.16
N GLN A 441 10.10 -18.07 18.30
CA GLN A 441 10.88 -17.61 19.43
C GLN A 441 10.48 -18.38 20.70
N GLN A 442 11.48 -18.81 21.47
CA GLN A 442 11.26 -19.43 22.78
C GLN A 442 11.44 -18.37 23.87
N VAL A 443 10.44 -18.23 24.73
CA VAL A 443 10.41 -17.19 25.78
C VAL A 443 10.19 -17.86 27.13
N SER A 444 11.17 -17.74 28.02
CA SER A 444 11.05 -18.20 29.40
C SER A 444 10.79 -17.03 30.33
N VAL A 445 9.67 -17.06 31.06
CA VAL A 445 9.30 -16.04 32.04
C VAL A 445 9.21 -16.68 33.41
N GLY A 446 10.20 -16.39 34.26
CA GLY A 446 10.17 -16.83 35.64
C GLY A 446 11.53 -16.88 36.33
N PRO A 447 11.56 -17.41 37.57
CA PRO A 447 10.39 -17.90 38.32
C PRO A 447 9.40 -16.77 38.67
N VAL A 448 8.08 -17.03 38.63
CA VAL A 448 6.99 -16.10 38.95
C VAL A 448 6.22 -16.65 40.14
N ALA A 449 6.20 -15.94 41.27
CA ALA A 449 5.44 -16.35 42.45
C ALA A 449 3.93 -16.31 42.21
N ALA A 450 3.13 -17.07 42.96
CA ALA A 450 1.68 -17.03 42.85
C ALA A 450 1.13 -15.60 43.08
N GLY A 451 0.28 -15.12 42.16
CA GLY A 451 -0.24 -13.75 42.15
C GLY A 451 0.73 -12.68 41.63
N GLU A 452 1.99 -13.03 41.35
CA GLU A 452 2.98 -12.11 40.78
C GLU A 452 2.87 -12.04 39.25
N LYS A 453 3.33 -10.93 38.68
CA LYS A 453 3.47 -10.68 37.25
C LYS A 453 4.92 -10.41 36.89
N LYS A 454 5.43 -11.07 35.85
CA LYS A 454 6.72 -10.73 35.22
C LYS A 454 6.54 -10.42 33.75
N THR A 455 7.38 -9.55 33.21
CA THR A 455 7.34 -9.14 31.81
C THR A 455 8.51 -9.73 31.03
N ALA A 456 8.28 -9.98 29.75
CA ALA A 456 9.32 -10.35 28.79
C ALA A 456 9.11 -9.59 27.47
N LYS A 457 10.19 -9.53 26.69
CA LYS A 457 10.22 -8.86 25.39
C LYS A 457 10.92 -9.75 24.38
N VAL A 458 10.37 -9.78 23.17
CA VAL A 458 10.87 -10.56 22.04
C VAL A 458 10.99 -9.64 20.84
N GLU A 459 12.06 -9.79 20.06
CA GLU A 459 12.27 -9.04 18.84
C GLU A 459 12.57 -9.99 17.69
N VAL A 460 12.02 -9.70 16.52
CA VAL A 460 12.25 -10.46 15.28
C VAL A 460 12.73 -9.49 14.21
N ALA A 461 13.95 -9.73 13.72
CA ALA A 461 14.57 -8.93 12.66
C ALA A 461 14.28 -9.51 11.27
N LYS A 462 13.00 -9.77 10.97
CA LYS A 462 12.52 -10.26 9.66
C LYS A 462 11.35 -9.39 9.18
N PRO A 463 11.30 -9.05 7.87
CA PRO A 463 10.19 -8.29 7.29
C PRO A 463 8.90 -9.12 7.26
N GLY A 464 7.76 -8.43 7.08
CA GLY A 464 6.49 -9.08 6.75
C GLY A 464 5.68 -9.62 7.94
N VAL A 465 6.16 -9.47 9.17
CA VAL A 465 5.41 -9.85 10.39
C VAL A 465 4.15 -8.99 10.53
N GLN A 466 2.99 -9.65 10.50
CA GLN A 466 1.67 -9.01 10.62
C GLN A 466 0.90 -9.45 11.87
N SER A 467 1.18 -10.64 12.37
CA SER A 467 0.46 -11.24 13.49
C SER A 467 1.39 -12.13 14.31
N PHE A 468 0.89 -12.64 15.44
CA PHE A 468 1.58 -13.63 16.23
C PHE A 468 0.59 -14.55 16.93
N ARG A 469 1.01 -15.78 17.24
CA ARG A 469 0.31 -16.72 18.12
C ARG A 469 1.32 -17.37 19.05
N TYR A 470 0.86 -18.01 20.11
CA TYR A 470 1.78 -18.70 21.02
C TYR A 470 1.14 -19.93 21.66
N LYS A 471 2.01 -20.79 22.17
CA LYS A 471 1.66 -21.92 23.04
C LYS A 471 2.47 -21.84 24.33
N ILE A 472 1.89 -22.30 25.43
CA ILE A 472 2.58 -22.45 26.70
C ILE A 472 3.00 -23.92 26.78
N ALA A 473 4.27 -24.18 27.07
CA ALA A 473 4.74 -25.53 27.32
C ALA A 473 3.98 -26.13 28.52
N SER A 474 3.41 -27.31 28.31
CA SER A 474 2.65 -28.07 29.30
C SER A 474 3.52 -28.56 30.45
#